data_AF-A0A6L9SL73-F1
#
_entry.id   AF-A0A6L9SL73-F1
#
_cell.length_a   1.000
_cell.length_b   1.000
_cell.length_c   1.000
_cell.angle_alpha   90.00
_cell.angle_beta   90.00
_cell.angle_gamma   90.00
#
_symmetry.space_group_name_H-M   'P 1'
#
loop_
_entity.id
_entity.type
_entity.pdbx_description
1 polymer ?
#
loop_
_entity_poly.entity_id
_entity_poly.type
_entity_poly.pdbx_seq_one_letter_code
_entity_poly.pdbx_strand_id
1 'polypeptide(L)'
;MAAREALLDPTGMDERSADGTLAPRPTSLRGLTVGLLDNTKVNATPLLRGIADDLVDRFGAGDTRLYTKDYFGTPVKDELLRQIAAECDVVVTAVGDCGSCSAATVADGILFERAGIPAVSICSDSFAMSGAAMAQVQGFPGFEFITVEHPVASLDEKEIRQRAATVLPDVVRILGVGA
;
A
#
# COMPACT_ATOMS: atom_id res chain seq x y z
N MET A 1 -45.88 -1.64 19.63
CA MET A 1 -44.81 -2.39 18.94
C MET A 1 -43.80 -1.37 18.47
N ALA A 2 -42.70 -1.19 19.22
CA ALA A 2 -41.64 -0.26 18.82
C ALA A 2 -40.92 -0.85 17.61
N ALA A 3 -40.86 -0.10 16.51
CA ALA A 3 -40.06 -0.45 15.36
C ALA A 3 -38.59 -0.49 15.79
N ARG A 4 -37.96 -1.65 15.62
CA ARG A 4 -36.53 -1.84 15.85
C ARG A 4 -35.81 -1.03 14.78
N GLU A 5 -35.23 0.12 15.15
CA GLU A 5 -34.33 0.85 14.27
C GLU A 5 -33.24 -0.12 13.81
N ALA A 6 -33.12 -0.29 12.49
CA ALA A 6 -32.01 -1.01 11.92
C ALA A 6 -30.76 -0.19 12.26
N LEU A 7 -29.94 -0.71 13.18
CA LEU A 7 -28.59 -0.19 13.43
C LEU A 7 -27.86 -0.30 12.10
N LEU A 8 -27.76 0.83 11.40
CA LEU A 8 -26.98 0.96 10.18
C LEU A 8 -25.54 0.71 10.58
N ASP A 9 -24.99 -0.40 10.10
CA ASP A 9 -23.57 -0.66 10.17
C ASP A 9 -22.88 0.41 9.30
N PRO A 10 -22.12 1.35 9.91
CA PRO A 10 -21.47 2.43 9.17
C PRO A 10 -20.38 1.92 8.22
N THR A 11 -20.04 0.63 8.26
CA THR A 11 -19.07 0.04 7.34
C THR A 11 -19.63 -0.12 5.91
N GLY A 12 -20.96 -0.19 5.73
CA GLY A 12 -21.60 -0.23 4.39
C GLY A 12 -21.10 -1.36 3.47
N MET A 13 -20.50 -2.40 4.03
CA MET A 13 -19.80 -3.45 3.27
C MET A 13 -20.56 -4.76 3.37
N ASP A 14 -20.97 -5.32 2.23
CA ASP A 14 -21.35 -6.73 2.13
C ASP A 14 -20.20 -7.59 2.68
N GLU A 15 -20.50 -8.64 3.43
CA GLU A 15 -19.54 -9.61 3.97
C GLU A 15 -18.69 -10.16 2.81
N ARG A 16 -17.55 -9.53 2.52
CA ARG A 16 -16.60 -10.02 1.51
C ARG A 16 -16.08 -11.35 2.03
N SER A 17 -16.28 -12.41 1.23
CA SER A 17 -15.69 -13.72 1.49
C SER A 17 -14.22 -13.55 1.84
N ALA A 18 -13.77 -14.28 2.87
CA ALA A 18 -12.37 -14.27 3.30
C ALA A 18 -11.47 -14.82 2.19
N ASP A 19 -11.06 -13.94 1.28
CA ASP A 19 -10.09 -14.21 0.23
C ASP A 19 -8.80 -13.49 0.59
N GLY A 20 -7.85 -14.30 1.06
CA GLY A 20 -6.48 -13.92 1.40
C GLY A 20 -5.46 -14.46 0.41
N THR A 21 -5.85 -14.67 -0.85
CA THR A 21 -4.93 -15.11 -1.89
C THR A 21 -3.96 -13.98 -2.23
N LEU A 22 -2.66 -14.28 -2.19
CA LEU A 22 -1.61 -13.36 -2.65
C LEU A 22 -1.41 -13.48 -4.15
N ALA A 23 -1.10 -12.35 -4.79
CA ALA A 23 -0.63 -12.32 -6.17
C ALA A 23 0.71 -13.06 -6.31
N PRO A 24 0.97 -13.73 -7.45
CA PRO A 24 2.23 -14.42 -7.70
C PRO A 24 3.43 -13.48 -7.54
N ARG A 25 4.35 -13.83 -6.64
CA ARG A 25 5.55 -13.01 -6.39
C ARG A 25 6.59 -13.21 -7.49
N PRO A 26 7.20 -12.13 -8.02
CA PRO A 26 8.34 -12.27 -8.90
C PRO A 26 9.55 -12.86 -8.14
N THR A 27 10.38 -13.62 -8.83
CA THR A 27 11.66 -14.12 -8.26
C THR A 27 12.80 -13.09 -8.35
N SER A 28 12.58 -12.01 -9.09
CA SER A 28 13.54 -10.94 -9.36
C SER A 28 12.80 -9.69 -9.86
N LEU A 29 13.29 -8.50 -9.50
CA LEU A 29 12.75 -7.23 -10.03
C LEU A 29 13.38 -6.80 -11.35
N ARG A 30 14.37 -7.53 -11.86
CA ARG A 30 15.13 -7.12 -13.05
C ARG A 30 14.23 -6.82 -14.24
N GLY A 31 14.22 -5.56 -14.68
CA GLY A 31 13.43 -5.09 -15.82
C GLY A 31 11.93 -4.95 -15.56
N LEU A 32 11.44 -5.22 -14.35
CA LEU A 32 10.03 -5.06 -13.98
C LEU A 32 9.68 -3.59 -13.77
N THR A 33 8.45 -3.23 -14.11
CA THR A 33 7.89 -1.89 -13.90
C THR A 33 7.31 -1.78 -12.49
N VAL A 34 7.82 -0.82 -11.72
CA VAL A 34 7.36 -0.52 -10.35
C VAL A 34 6.34 0.62 -10.37
N GLY A 35 5.11 0.33 -9.97
CA GLY A 35 4.07 1.33 -9.74
C GLY A 35 4.20 1.98 -8.37
N LEU A 36 4.14 3.30 -8.30
CA LEU A 36 4.15 4.09 -7.08
C LEU A 36 2.80 4.77 -6.93
N LEU A 37 1.99 4.35 -5.96
CA LEU A 37 0.69 4.97 -5.69
C LEU A 37 0.82 5.98 -4.54
N ASP A 38 0.91 7.25 -4.93
CA ASP A 38 0.93 8.41 -4.04
C ASP A 38 -0.49 8.79 -3.61
N ASN A 39 -0.67 9.04 -2.31
CA ASN A 39 -1.95 9.42 -1.73
C ASN A 39 -2.09 10.92 -1.42
N THR A 40 -1.24 11.80 -1.97
CA THR A 40 -1.19 13.26 -1.79
C THR A 40 -0.77 13.76 -0.41
N LYS A 41 -0.40 12.86 0.51
CA LYS A 41 0.14 13.25 1.81
C LYS A 41 1.53 13.87 1.69
N VAL A 42 1.84 14.76 2.65
CA VAL A 42 3.19 15.32 2.77
C VAL A 42 4.19 14.17 2.87
N ASN A 43 5.27 14.26 2.09
CA ASN A 43 6.33 13.26 2.01
C ASN A 43 5.95 11.87 1.45
N ALA A 44 4.73 11.66 0.93
CA ALA A 44 4.38 10.41 0.25
C ALA A 44 5.21 10.17 -1.03
N THR A 45 5.19 11.12 -1.98
CA THR A 45 5.99 11.02 -3.22
C THR A 45 7.50 10.87 -2.94
N PRO A 46 8.14 11.70 -2.08
CA PRO A 46 9.55 11.52 -1.75
C PRO A 46 9.88 10.15 -1.13
N LEU A 47 9.03 9.63 -0.24
CA LEU A 47 9.22 8.29 0.33
C LEU A 47 9.14 7.21 -0.75
N LEU A 48 8.11 7.26 -1.59
CA LEU A 48 7.90 6.30 -2.68
C LEU A 48 9.05 6.32 -3.69
N ARG A 49 9.49 7.52 -4.10
CA ARG A 49 10.63 7.66 -5.02
C ARG A 49 11.93 7.15 -4.40
N GLY A 50 12.21 7.46 -3.14
CA GLY A 50 13.41 6.94 -2.48
C GLY A 50 13.45 5.42 -2.42
N ILE A 51 12.29 4.76 -2.23
CA ILE A 51 12.19 3.30 -2.31
C ILE A 51 12.40 2.82 -3.76
N ALA A 52 11.77 3.48 -4.73
CA ALA A 52 11.88 3.12 -6.14
C ALA A 52 13.33 3.22 -6.64
N ASP A 53 14.04 4.29 -6.28
CA ASP A 53 15.45 4.49 -6.60
C ASP A 53 16.30 3.33 -6.04
N ASP A 54 16.07 2.93 -4.79
CA ASP A 54 16.73 1.77 -4.20
C ASP A 54 16.42 0.45 -4.93
N LEU A 55 15.17 0.25 -5.37
CA LEU A 55 14.75 -0.95 -6.13
C LEU A 55 15.43 -0.99 -7.51
N VAL A 56 15.54 0.16 -8.18
CA VAL A 56 16.26 0.29 -9.46
C VAL A 56 17.75 0.03 -9.25
N ASP A 57 18.39 0.78 -8.35
CA ASP A 57 19.85 0.78 -8.18
C ASP A 57 20.37 -0.56 -7.65
N ARG A 58 19.64 -1.19 -6.72
CA ARG A 58 20.14 -2.37 -5.99
C ARG A 58 19.55 -3.69 -6.46
N PHE A 59 18.34 -3.67 -7.02
CA PHE A 59 17.60 -4.88 -7.43
C PHE A 59 17.33 -4.94 -8.94
N GLY A 60 17.69 -3.88 -9.68
CA GLY A 60 17.62 -3.84 -11.14
C GLY A 60 16.22 -3.65 -11.70
N ALA A 61 15.27 -3.11 -10.92
CA ALA A 61 13.98 -2.69 -11.43
C ALA A 61 14.14 -1.84 -12.70
N GLY A 62 13.22 -2.02 -13.66
CA GLY A 62 13.28 -1.37 -14.97
C GLY A 62 12.73 0.05 -14.90
N ASP A 63 11.44 0.20 -15.23
CA ASP A 63 10.75 1.48 -15.20
C ASP A 63 10.08 1.73 -13.84
N THR A 64 9.90 3.00 -13.50
CA THR A 64 9.10 3.43 -12.36
C THR A 64 7.98 4.36 -12.84
N ARG A 65 6.75 4.16 -12.35
CA ARG A 65 5.59 4.97 -12.74
C ARG A 65 4.88 5.50 -11.52
N LEU A 66 4.72 6.83 -11.45
CA LEU A 66 4.03 7.51 -10.37
C LEU A 66 2.56 7.74 -10.74
N TYR A 67 1.68 7.30 -9.87
CA TYR A 67 0.25 7.53 -9.92
C TYR A 67 -0.19 8.26 -8.66
N THR A 68 -1.21 9.10 -8.77
CA THR A 68 -1.69 9.91 -7.66
C THR A 68 -3.18 9.66 -7.46
N LYS A 69 -3.56 9.31 -6.23
CA LYS A 69 -4.97 9.22 -5.83
C LYS A 69 -5.56 10.62 -5.78
N ASP A 70 -6.84 10.72 -6.10
CA ASP A 70 -7.59 11.96 -5.93
C ASP A 70 -7.93 12.24 -4.45
N TYR A 71 -8.02 11.21 -3.63
CA TYR A 71 -8.28 11.32 -2.21
C TYR A 71 -7.55 10.25 -1.38
N PHE A 72 -6.93 10.66 -0.27
CA PHE A 72 -6.15 9.77 0.59
C PHE A 72 -6.99 8.84 1.46
N GLY A 73 -8.23 9.22 1.78
CA GLY A 73 -9.04 8.56 2.81
C GLY A 73 -9.96 7.45 2.31
N THR A 74 -9.99 7.21 1.00
CA THR A 74 -10.75 6.11 0.38
C THR A 74 -9.83 5.25 -0.48
N PRO A 75 -10.15 3.97 -0.72
CA PRO A 75 -9.38 3.13 -1.62
C PRO A 75 -9.27 3.71 -3.04
N VAL A 76 -8.27 3.24 -3.78
CA VAL A 76 -8.04 3.54 -5.19
C VAL A 76 -9.28 3.19 -6.01
N LYS A 77 -9.64 4.07 -6.94
CA LYS A 77 -10.79 3.87 -7.83
C LYS A 77 -10.48 2.76 -8.84
N ASP A 78 -11.50 2.00 -9.22
CA ASP A 78 -11.39 0.88 -10.17
C ASP A 78 -10.71 1.26 -11.49
N GLU A 79 -10.93 2.49 -11.98
CA GLU A 79 -10.27 2.97 -13.20
C GLU A 79 -8.75 3.06 -13.04
N LEU A 80 -8.29 3.68 -11.95
CA LEU A 80 -6.87 3.83 -11.66
C LEU A 80 -6.24 2.48 -11.27
N LEU A 81 -6.96 1.63 -10.56
CA LEU A 81 -6.56 0.26 -10.26
C LEU A 81 -6.31 -0.53 -11.55
N ARG A 82 -7.27 -0.52 -12.49
CA ARG A 82 -7.13 -1.21 -13.79
C ARG A 82 -5.99 -0.64 -14.63
N GLN A 83 -5.81 0.69 -14.60
CA GLN A 83 -4.70 1.33 -15.30
C GLN A 83 -3.35 0.85 -14.75
N ILE A 84 -3.13 0.99 -13.45
CA ILE A 84 -1.89 0.54 -12.80
C ILE A 84 -1.69 -0.94 -13.07
N ALA A 85 -2.78 -1.72 -13.06
CA ALA A 85 -2.70 -3.15 -13.27
C ALA A 85 -2.30 -3.60 -14.67
N ALA A 86 -2.59 -2.79 -15.68
CA ALA A 86 -2.15 -3.02 -17.04
C ALA A 86 -0.72 -2.54 -17.30
N GLU A 87 -0.18 -1.68 -16.43
CA GLU A 87 1.05 -0.93 -16.68
C GLU A 87 2.23 -1.34 -15.79
N CYS A 88 1.99 -2.01 -14.66
CA CYS A 88 2.98 -2.30 -13.63
C CYS A 88 3.01 -3.79 -13.27
N ASP A 89 4.19 -4.27 -12.88
CA ASP A 89 4.40 -5.66 -12.45
C ASP A 89 4.32 -5.80 -10.92
N VAL A 90 4.68 -4.74 -10.19
CA VAL A 90 4.59 -4.64 -8.73
C VAL A 90 4.20 -3.22 -8.32
N VAL A 91 3.60 -3.05 -7.13
CA VAL A 91 3.15 -1.74 -6.64
C VAL A 91 3.62 -1.45 -5.22
N VAL A 92 4.03 -0.21 -4.96
CA VAL A 92 4.26 0.32 -3.62
C VAL A 92 3.29 1.49 -3.39
N THR A 93 2.55 1.47 -2.28
CA THR A 93 1.61 2.53 -1.90
C THR A 93 1.93 3.08 -0.51
N ALA A 94 1.94 4.41 -0.40
CA ALA A 94 2.27 5.13 0.82
C ALA A 94 1.67 6.57 0.81
N VAL A 95 1.56 7.26 1.95
CA VAL A 95 1.78 6.78 3.32
C VAL A 95 0.49 6.87 4.15
N GLY A 96 0.20 5.80 4.88
CA GLY A 96 -0.83 5.81 5.92
C GLY A 96 -0.32 6.44 7.22
N ASP A 97 -0.49 7.74 7.41
CA ASP A 97 0.01 8.48 8.59
C ASP A 97 -1.09 9.03 9.51
N CYS A 98 -2.31 8.54 9.33
CA CYS A 98 -3.54 8.95 9.97
C CYS A 98 -4.55 7.81 9.94
N GLY A 99 -5.61 7.87 10.76
CA GLY A 99 -6.60 6.78 10.85
C GLY A 99 -7.22 6.39 9.50
N SER A 100 -7.77 7.36 8.75
CA SER A 100 -8.45 7.08 7.48
C SER A 100 -7.48 6.69 6.35
N CYS A 101 -6.34 7.38 6.23
CA CYS A 101 -5.37 7.09 5.18
C CYS A 101 -4.66 5.74 5.41
N SER A 102 -4.39 5.34 6.65
CA SER A 102 -3.76 4.03 6.92
C SER A 102 -4.68 2.88 6.54
N ALA A 103 -5.97 3.03 6.84
CA ALA A 103 -6.98 2.09 6.38
C ALA A 103 -7.05 2.07 4.84
N ALA A 104 -7.15 3.23 4.19
CA ALA A 104 -7.20 3.31 2.73
C ALA A 104 -5.95 2.72 2.05
N THR A 105 -4.75 3.00 2.56
CA THR A 105 -3.48 2.46 2.02
C THR A 105 -3.42 0.94 2.12
N VAL A 106 -3.85 0.34 3.24
CA VAL A 106 -3.94 -1.13 3.35
C VAL A 106 -4.99 -1.71 2.41
N ALA A 107 -6.14 -1.04 2.29
CA ALA A 107 -7.18 -1.47 1.33
C ALA A 107 -6.68 -1.40 -0.11
N ASP A 108 -5.88 -0.39 -0.48
CA ASP A 108 -5.26 -0.28 -1.81
C ASP A 108 -4.37 -1.50 -2.10
N GLY A 109 -3.49 -1.87 -1.16
CA GLY A 109 -2.63 -3.05 -1.30
C GLY A 109 -3.43 -4.32 -1.55
N ILE A 110 -4.48 -4.55 -0.75
CA ILE A 110 -5.36 -5.72 -0.91
C ILE A 110 -6.08 -5.71 -2.28
N LEU A 111 -6.49 -4.54 -2.78
CA LEU A 111 -7.10 -4.43 -4.10
C LEU A 111 -6.12 -4.79 -5.22
N PHE A 112 -4.85 -4.38 -5.11
CA PHE A 112 -3.81 -4.78 -6.07
C PHE A 112 -3.52 -6.28 -6.02
N GLU A 113 -3.42 -6.87 -4.81
CA GLU A 113 -3.24 -8.33 -4.66
C GLU A 113 -4.36 -9.10 -5.34
N ARG A 114 -5.62 -8.67 -5.15
CA ARG A 114 -6.80 -9.26 -5.80
C ARG A 114 -6.82 -9.04 -7.31
N ALA A 115 -6.21 -7.96 -7.78
CA ALA A 115 -6.00 -7.71 -9.21
C ALA A 115 -4.84 -8.54 -9.80
N GLY A 116 -4.18 -9.38 -8.98
CA GLY A 116 -3.09 -10.24 -9.41
C GLY A 116 -1.71 -9.56 -9.39
N ILE A 117 -1.56 -8.45 -8.68
CA ILE A 117 -0.34 -7.65 -8.67
C ILE A 117 0.23 -7.57 -7.26
N PRO A 118 1.48 -8.04 -7.06
CA PRO A 118 2.14 -7.92 -5.77
C PRO A 118 2.24 -6.48 -5.32
N ALA A 119 1.79 -6.22 -4.09
CA ALA A 119 1.72 -4.89 -3.53
C ALA A 119 2.38 -4.80 -2.16
N VAL A 120 2.99 -3.65 -1.90
CA VAL A 120 3.50 -3.27 -0.58
C VAL A 120 2.77 -2.03 -0.12
N SER A 121 2.09 -2.13 1.03
CA SER A 121 1.44 -1.00 1.69
C SER A 121 2.31 -0.48 2.84
N ILE A 122 2.50 0.83 2.90
CA ILE A 122 3.34 1.47 3.92
C ILE A 122 2.50 2.41 4.78
N CYS A 123 2.40 2.06 6.06
CA CYS A 123 1.77 2.90 7.08
C CYS A 123 2.81 3.43 8.06
N SER A 124 2.44 4.39 8.87
CA SER A 124 3.19 4.77 10.06
C SER A 124 2.85 3.81 11.21
N ASP A 125 3.84 3.48 12.04
CA ASP A 125 3.72 2.58 13.18
C ASP A 125 2.60 2.96 14.16
N SER A 126 2.37 4.25 14.36
CA SER A 126 1.29 4.80 15.19
C SER A 126 -0.11 4.40 14.70
N PHE A 127 -0.23 3.93 13.45
CA PHE A 127 -1.48 3.51 12.83
C PHE A 127 -1.48 2.04 12.40
N ALA A 128 -0.53 1.22 12.89
CA ALA A 128 -0.49 -0.21 12.63
C ALA A 128 -1.82 -0.90 12.97
N MET A 129 -2.44 -0.55 14.11
CA MET A 129 -3.74 -1.10 14.50
C MET A 129 -4.87 -0.72 13.52
N SER A 130 -4.84 0.49 12.96
CA SER A 130 -5.83 0.93 11.97
C SER A 130 -5.68 0.15 10.66
N GLY A 131 -4.45 -0.05 10.20
CA GLY A 131 -4.15 -0.88 9.03
C GLY A 131 -4.59 -2.34 9.23
N ALA A 132 -4.23 -2.95 10.36
CA ALA A 132 -4.61 -4.32 10.69
C ALA A 132 -6.13 -4.51 10.79
N ALA A 133 -6.84 -3.54 11.39
CA ALA A 133 -8.31 -3.56 11.42
C ALA A 133 -8.91 -3.50 10.02
N MET A 134 -8.35 -2.69 9.11
CA MET A 134 -8.82 -2.66 7.72
C MET A 134 -8.55 -3.99 7.00
N ALA A 135 -7.40 -4.62 7.22
CA ALA A 135 -7.12 -5.94 6.65
C ALA A 135 -8.17 -6.98 7.08
N GLN A 136 -8.61 -6.95 8.34
CA GLN A 136 -9.72 -7.78 8.83
C GLN A 136 -11.04 -7.46 8.13
N VAL A 137 -11.40 -6.18 8.04
CA VAL A 137 -12.63 -5.71 7.36
C VAL A 137 -12.65 -6.11 5.89
N GLN A 138 -11.50 -6.10 5.22
CA GLN A 138 -11.38 -6.53 3.83
C GLN A 138 -11.43 -8.05 3.65
N GLY A 139 -11.48 -8.84 4.73
CA GLY A 139 -11.46 -10.31 4.66
C GLY A 139 -10.08 -10.90 4.40
N PHE A 140 -8.99 -10.13 4.60
CA PHE A 140 -7.61 -10.58 4.44
C PHE A 140 -6.77 -10.28 5.70
N PRO A 141 -7.07 -10.91 6.85
CA PRO A 141 -6.38 -10.61 8.11
C PRO A 141 -4.88 -10.92 8.11
N GLY A 142 -4.41 -11.76 7.19
CA GLY A 142 -2.99 -12.08 7.00
C GLY A 142 -2.28 -11.17 5.99
N PHE A 143 -2.94 -10.12 5.47
CA PHE A 143 -2.30 -9.19 4.55
C PHE A 143 -1.15 -8.45 5.27
N GLU A 144 0.06 -8.67 4.78
CA GLU A 144 1.25 -8.06 5.34
C GLU A 144 1.46 -6.66 4.76
N PHE A 145 1.42 -5.65 5.63
CA PHE A 145 1.84 -4.28 5.32
C PHE A 145 3.01 -3.89 6.24
N ILE A 146 3.82 -2.95 5.81
CA ILE A 146 4.99 -2.49 6.56
C ILE A 146 4.72 -1.16 7.26
N THR A 147 5.46 -0.93 8.34
CA THR A 147 5.38 0.32 9.09
C THR A 147 6.70 1.09 9.04
N VAL A 148 6.60 2.40 8.83
CA VAL A 148 7.67 3.37 9.09
C VAL A 148 7.44 4.04 10.44
N GLU A 149 8.49 4.50 11.10
CA GLU A 149 8.35 5.26 12.35
C GLU A 149 7.45 6.51 12.15
N HIS A 150 6.72 6.94 13.19
CA HIS A 150 5.99 8.21 13.19
C HIS A 150 6.85 9.35 13.74
N PRO A 151 6.67 10.62 13.31
CA PRO A 151 5.88 11.09 12.18
C PRO A 151 6.64 11.04 10.85
N VAL A 152 5.90 11.01 9.73
CA VAL A 152 6.47 11.08 8.37
C VAL A 152 6.35 12.48 7.78
N ALA A 153 5.28 13.21 8.11
CA ALA A 153 4.97 14.52 7.52
C ALA A 153 5.96 15.63 7.89
N SER A 154 6.67 15.52 9.02
CA SER A 154 7.62 16.55 9.50
C SER A 154 9.06 16.30 9.07
N LEU A 155 9.32 15.21 8.34
CA LEU A 155 10.68 14.84 7.95
C LEU A 155 11.20 15.76 6.85
N ASP A 156 12.49 16.09 6.91
CA ASP A 156 13.20 16.72 5.81
C ASP A 156 13.58 15.70 4.70
N GLU A 157 14.20 16.18 3.63
CA GLU A 157 14.60 15.36 2.49
C GLU A 157 15.59 14.23 2.86
N LYS A 158 16.52 14.51 3.77
CA LYS A 158 17.52 13.51 4.19
C LYS A 158 16.87 12.47 5.09
N GLU A 159 16.00 12.90 6.00
CA GLU A 159 15.27 12.03 6.91
C GLU A 159 14.28 11.14 6.16
N ILE A 160 13.56 11.66 5.17
CA ILE A 160 12.64 10.84 4.35
C ILE A 160 13.41 9.84 3.48
N ARG A 161 14.58 10.22 2.95
CA ARG A 161 15.43 9.30 2.21
C ARG A 161 15.96 8.17 3.10
N GLN A 162 16.36 8.50 4.33
CA GLN A 162 16.75 7.51 5.32
C GLN A 162 15.57 6.59 5.69
N ARG A 163 14.36 7.15 5.79
CA ARG A 163 13.14 6.38 6.06
C ARG A 163 12.86 5.35 4.97
N ALA A 164 12.99 5.75 3.70
CA ALA A 164 12.87 4.84 2.55
C ALA A 164 13.89 3.69 2.63
N ALA A 165 15.16 4.00 2.94
CA ALA A 165 16.22 2.99 3.03
C ALA A 165 15.99 1.97 4.14
N THR A 166 15.41 2.40 5.28
CA THR A 166 15.13 1.50 6.42
C THR A 166 14.10 0.43 6.10
N VAL A 167 13.09 0.73 5.27
CA VAL A 167 12.02 -0.24 4.95
C VAL A 167 12.30 -1.11 3.74
N LEU A 168 13.32 -0.77 2.95
CA LEU A 168 13.67 -1.50 1.73
C LEU A 168 13.82 -3.02 1.94
N PRO A 169 14.48 -3.53 3.01
CA PRO A 169 14.59 -4.97 3.23
C PRO A 169 13.23 -5.69 3.33
N ASP A 170 12.24 -5.05 3.96
CA ASP A 170 10.89 -5.61 4.05
C ASP A 170 10.13 -5.49 2.72
N VAL A 171 10.29 -4.38 2.00
CA VAL A 171 9.72 -4.21 0.65
C VAL A 171 10.13 -5.36 -0.25
N VAL A 172 11.44 -5.66 -0.33
CA VAL A 172 11.92 -6.73 -1.23
C VAL A 172 11.49 -8.12 -0.77
N ARG A 173 11.45 -8.36 0.56
CA ARG A 173 10.94 -9.61 1.12
C ARG A 173 9.48 -9.85 0.77
N ILE A 174 8.62 -8.84 0.90
CA ILE A 174 7.19 -8.95 0.56
C ILE A 174 7.01 -9.18 -0.94
N LEU A 175 7.82 -8.54 -1.78
CA LEU A 175 7.83 -8.76 -3.23
C LEU A 175 8.45 -10.11 -3.64
N GLY A 176 8.98 -10.91 -2.71
CA GLY A 176 9.53 -12.24 -2.97
C GLY A 176 10.94 -12.24 -3.54
N VAL A 177 11.67 -11.14 -3.40
CA VAL A 177 13.00 -10.93 -4.00
C VAL A 177 14.06 -11.07 -2.91
N GLY A 178 14.95 -12.05 -3.04
CA GLY A 178 16.08 -12.25 -2.11
C GLY A 178 16.09 -13.56 -1.33
N ALA A 179 15.53 -14.64 -1.87
CA ALA A 179 15.82 -16.02 -1.43
C ALA A 179 17.01 -16.61 -2.21
#